data_AF-A0A8T1RWK0-F1
#
_entry.id   AF-A0A8T1RWK0-F1
#
_cell.length_a   1.000
_cell.length_b   1.000
_cell.length_c   1.000
_cell.angle_alpha   90.00
_cell.angle_beta   90.00
_cell.angle_gamma   90.00
#
_symmetry.space_group_name_H-M   'P 1'
#
loop_
_entity.id
_entity.type
_entity.pdbx_description
1 polymer ?
#
loop_
_entity_poly.entity_id
_entity_poly.type
_entity_poly.pdbx_seq_one_letter_code
_entity_poly.pdbx_strand_id
1 'polypeptide(L)'
;SLIRDDALQIHKVTEEFFGSLKGYGKRVADVKECKEHAVVHSGQLHRNRRAFLRNAVRELEALLSDQPGLLGPKALYVFMALSLCRDELNWLVRHAEHVTKTKTPEDYADSHIAELLFFLEQLRTLVHRHSAVIQRYHVQYLARFDALLLSDIIQNLTVCPEEESIIMSSFVSTLSSLTLKQGTQVPPRLPAVPGAAGPPVGCAGPRPQLQPRT
;
A
#
# COMPACT_ATOMS: atom_id res chain seq x y z
N SER A 1 3.15 -8.56 12.33
CA SER A 1 3.16 -9.82 11.57
C SER A 1 4.60 -10.21 11.41
N LEU A 2 4.92 -11.45 11.76
CA LEU A 2 6.21 -12.05 11.44
C LEU A 2 6.21 -12.41 9.95
N ILE A 3 5.19 -13.16 9.53
CA ILE A 3 4.93 -13.45 8.12
C ILE A 3 3.42 -13.71 7.95
N ARG A 4 2.79 -13.07 6.94
CA ARG A 4 1.35 -13.22 6.65
C ARG A 4 0.49 -13.07 7.93
N ASP A 5 -0.18 -14.14 8.33
CA ASP A 5 -1.14 -14.20 9.42
C ASP A 5 -0.47 -14.49 10.78
N ASP A 6 0.82 -14.86 10.79
CA ASP A 6 1.56 -15.10 12.02
C ASP A 6 1.79 -13.78 12.78
N ALA A 7 1.07 -13.62 13.89
CA ALA A 7 1.16 -12.46 14.75
C ALA A 7 2.10 -12.69 15.94
N LEU A 8 2.99 -11.74 16.17
CA LEU A 8 3.79 -11.65 17.39
C LEU A 8 3.04 -10.84 18.45
N GLN A 9 2.83 -11.40 19.63
CA GLN A 9 2.28 -10.68 20.78
C GLN A 9 3.36 -9.79 21.41
N ILE A 10 3.67 -8.67 20.76
CA ILE A 10 4.83 -7.81 21.03
C ILE A 10 4.98 -7.52 22.52
N HIS A 11 3.94 -7.00 23.18
CA HIS A 11 4.01 -6.66 24.61
C HIS A 11 4.32 -7.88 25.49
N LYS A 12 3.73 -9.05 25.20
CA LYS A 12 3.95 -10.28 25.98
C LYS A 12 5.40 -10.75 25.84
N VAL A 13 5.90 -10.84 24.61
CA VAL A 13 7.26 -11.33 24.35
C VAL A 13 8.30 -10.36 24.91
N THR A 14 8.08 -9.05 24.78
CA THR A 14 8.98 -8.03 25.33
C THR A 14 8.96 -8.00 26.87
N GLU A 15 7.79 -8.20 27.49
CA GLU A 15 7.67 -8.32 28.95
C GLU A 15 8.42 -9.54 29.48
N GLU A 16 8.23 -10.71 28.87
CA GLU A 16 8.93 -11.95 29.24
C GLU A 16 10.46 -11.80 29.08
N PHE A 17 10.90 -11.17 27.98
CA PHE A 17 12.31 -10.90 27.73
C PHE A 17 12.93 -10.01 28.82
N PHE A 18 12.38 -8.82 29.07
CA PHE A 18 12.93 -7.94 30.11
C PHE A 18 12.76 -8.49 31.52
N GLY A 19 11.70 -9.26 31.78
CA GLY A 19 11.50 -9.93 33.07
C GLY A 19 12.58 -10.97 33.39
N SER A 20 13.20 -11.57 32.37
CA SER A 20 14.34 -12.49 32.55
C SER A 20 15.67 -11.80 32.88
N LEU A 21 15.76 -10.47 32.71
CA LEU A 21 16.99 -9.70 32.90
C LEU A 21 17.00 -8.94 34.23
N LYS A 22 18.05 -9.14 35.03
CA LYS A 22 18.22 -8.42 36.31
C LYS A 22 18.43 -6.92 36.06
N GLY A 23 17.72 -6.08 36.81
CA GLY A 23 17.83 -4.62 36.74
C GLY A 23 16.86 -3.94 35.75
N TYR A 24 16.06 -4.69 35.00
CA TYR A 24 15.15 -4.16 33.98
C TYR A 24 13.70 -3.96 34.45
N GLY A 25 13.43 -4.00 35.76
CA GLY A 25 12.07 -3.86 36.31
C GLY A 25 11.32 -2.60 35.85
N LYS A 26 12.02 -1.48 35.67
CA LYS A 26 11.43 -0.26 35.10
C LYS A 26 10.93 -0.46 33.67
N ARG A 27 11.68 -1.19 32.83
CA ARG A 27 11.28 -1.49 31.44
C ARG A 27 10.07 -2.43 31.39
N VAL A 28 9.99 -3.39 32.31
CA VAL A 28 8.79 -4.23 32.46
C VAL A 28 7.55 -3.38 32.77
N ALA A 29 7.68 -2.38 33.64
CA ALA A 29 6.59 -1.45 33.92
C ALA A 29 6.21 -0.59 32.69
N ASP A 30 7.21 -0.02 31.99
CA ASP A 30 6.99 0.75 30.75
C ASP A 30 6.21 -0.09 29.70
N VAL A 31 6.56 -1.37 29.53
CA VAL A 31 5.89 -2.27 28.57
C VAL A 31 4.44 -2.55 28.96
N LYS A 32 4.16 -2.72 30.26
CA LYS A 32 2.78 -2.93 30.76
C LYS A 32 1.91 -1.70 30.52
N GLU A 33 2.43 -0.51 30.81
CA GLU A 33 1.74 0.75 30.55
C GLU A 33 1.44 0.92 29.05
N CYS A 34 2.42 0.69 28.17
CA CYS A 34 2.23 0.70 26.72
C CYS A 34 1.16 -0.30 26.26
N LYS A 35 1.15 -1.51 26.84
CA LYS A 35 0.15 -2.55 26.52
C LYS A 35 -1.25 -2.09 26.89
N GLU A 36 -1.44 -1.55 28.09
CA GLU A 36 -2.73 -1.03 28.56
C GLU A 36 -3.20 0.12 27.67
N HIS A 37 -2.31 1.07 27.38
CA HIS A 37 -2.63 2.18 26.49
C HIS A 37 -3.04 1.70 25.09
N ALA A 38 -2.30 0.76 24.49
CA ALA A 38 -2.63 0.21 23.18
C ALA A 38 -4.00 -0.49 23.17
N VAL A 39 -4.28 -1.31 24.20
CA VAL A 39 -5.57 -2.03 24.32
C VAL A 39 -6.74 -1.06 24.43
N VAL A 40 -6.58 0.05 25.16
CA VAL A 40 -7.67 1.02 25.36
C VAL A 40 -7.87 1.92 24.13
N HIS A 41 -6.81 2.37 23.47
CA HIS A 41 -6.91 3.47 22.50
C HIS A 41 -6.77 3.05 21.03
N SER A 42 -6.05 1.96 20.73
CA SER A 42 -5.71 1.64 19.35
C SER A 42 -6.94 1.27 18.50
N GLY A 43 -7.91 0.55 19.07
CA GLY A 43 -9.16 0.20 18.36
C GLY A 43 -9.84 1.43 17.75
N GLN A 44 -10.24 2.37 18.62
CA GLN A 44 -10.90 3.60 18.20
C GLN A 44 -10.02 4.46 17.27
N LEU A 45 -8.72 4.57 17.54
CA LEU A 45 -7.79 5.32 16.68
C LEU A 45 -7.82 4.81 15.23
N HIS A 46 -7.68 3.50 15.05
CA HIS A 46 -7.64 2.88 13.72
C HIS A 46 -9.00 2.91 13.03
N ARG A 47 -10.09 2.75 13.78
CA ARG A 47 -11.45 2.96 13.25
C ARG A 47 -11.63 4.37 12.69
N ASN A 48 -11.20 5.39 13.43
CA ASN A 48 -11.30 6.78 12.99
C ASN A 48 -10.41 7.06 11.76
N ARG A 49 -9.22 6.48 11.70
CA ARG A 49 -8.35 6.57 10.51
C ARG A 49 -9.01 5.96 9.27
N ARG A 50 -9.62 4.79 9.37
CA ARG A 50 -10.36 4.17 8.26
C ARG A 50 -11.52 5.05 7.79
N ALA A 51 -12.27 5.64 8.72
CA ALA A 51 -13.35 6.58 8.38
C ALA A 51 -12.84 7.83 7.65
N PHE A 52 -11.74 8.42 8.12
CA PHE A 52 -11.08 9.53 7.45
C PHE A 52 -10.59 9.16 6.05
N LEU A 53 -9.87 8.03 5.93
CA LEU A 53 -9.32 7.57 4.65
C LEU A 53 -10.41 7.29 3.63
N ARG A 54 -11.56 6.72 4.01
CA ARG A 54 -12.68 6.52 3.08
C ARG A 54 -13.12 7.82 2.42
N ASN A 55 -13.22 8.91 3.18
CA ASN A 55 -13.58 10.21 2.62
C ASN A 55 -12.45 10.80 1.77
N ALA A 56 -11.22 10.79 2.29
CA ALA A 56 -10.06 11.36 1.59
C ALA A 56 -9.77 10.66 0.26
N VAL A 57 -9.88 9.33 0.21
CA VAL A 57 -9.65 8.56 -1.02
C VAL A 57 -10.80 8.72 -1.99
N ARG A 58 -12.05 8.81 -1.53
CA ARG A 58 -13.20 9.14 -2.39
C ARG A 58 -13.00 10.48 -3.10
N GLU A 59 -12.61 11.51 -2.35
CA GLU A 59 -12.36 12.84 -2.91
C GLU A 59 -11.17 12.87 -3.87
N LEU A 60 -10.08 12.17 -3.50
CA LEU A 60 -8.90 12.06 -4.36
C LEU A 60 -9.22 11.32 -5.67
N GLU A 61 -9.98 10.23 -5.60
CA GLU A 61 -10.40 9.46 -6.77
C GLU A 61 -11.30 10.28 -7.69
N ALA A 62 -12.27 11.01 -7.13
CA ALA A 62 -13.15 11.88 -7.91
C ALA A 62 -12.36 12.99 -8.63
N LEU A 63 -11.44 13.65 -7.93
CA LEU A 63 -10.59 14.70 -8.49
C LEU A 63 -9.71 14.18 -9.63
N LEU A 64 -9.06 13.04 -9.45
CA LEU A 64 -8.15 12.48 -10.44
C LEU A 64 -8.87 11.85 -11.63
N SER A 65 -10.11 11.37 -11.42
CA SER A 65 -10.97 10.90 -12.50
C SER A 65 -11.45 12.05 -13.39
N ASP A 66 -11.81 13.19 -12.79
CA ASP A 66 -12.21 14.39 -13.52
C ASP A 66 -11.01 15.04 -14.25
N GLN A 67 -9.85 15.10 -13.59
CA GLN A 67 -8.64 15.70 -14.13
C GLN A 67 -7.45 14.73 -14.14
N PRO A 68 -7.39 13.77 -15.08
CA PRO A 68 -6.30 12.79 -15.15
C PRO A 68 -4.91 13.40 -15.33
N GLY A 69 -4.82 14.61 -15.88
CA GLY A 69 -3.57 15.37 -16.00
C GLY A 69 -2.88 15.65 -14.65
N LEU A 70 -3.65 15.70 -13.56
CA LEU A 70 -3.13 15.88 -12.21
C LEU A 70 -2.32 14.66 -11.72
N LEU A 71 -2.48 13.49 -12.33
CA LEU A 71 -1.70 12.29 -11.95
C LEU A 71 -0.19 12.49 -12.10
N GLY A 72 0.27 13.39 -12.98
CA GLY A 72 1.69 13.77 -13.03
C GLY A 72 2.16 14.41 -11.72
N PRO A 73 1.73 15.64 -11.40
CA PRO A 73 2.18 16.34 -10.19
C PRO A 73 1.63 15.76 -8.86
N LYS A 74 0.57 14.93 -8.89
CA LYS A 74 -0.08 14.36 -7.69
C LYS A 74 0.13 12.86 -7.52
N ALA A 75 1.01 12.22 -8.31
CA ALA A 75 1.30 10.79 -8.19
C ALA A 75 1.62 10.36 -6.76
N LEU A 76 2.40 11.17 -6.03
CA LEU A 76 2.78 10.90 -4.65
C LEU A 76 1.55 10.73 -3.72
N TYR A 77 0.52 11.56 -3.87
CA TYR A 77 -0.68 11.46 -3.04
C TYR A 77 -1.44 10.16 -3.30
N VAL A 78 -1.43 9.66 -4.53
CA VAL A 78 -2.01 8.35 -4.84
C VAL A 78 -1.27 7.25 -4.10
N PHE A 79 0.08 7.22 -4.18
CA PHE A 79 0.86 6.20 -3.50
C PHE A 79 0.78 6.29 -1.96
N MET A 80 0.72 7.50 -1.42
CA MET A 80 0.47 7.73 0.01
C MET A 80 -0.90 7.18 0.42
N ALA A 81 -1.96 7.51 -0.31
CA ALA A 81 -3.30 7.01 -0.06
C ALA A 81 -3.36 5.48 -0.09
N LEU A 82 -2.79 4.86 -1.14
CA LEU A 82 -2.70 3.40 -1.28
C LEU A 82 -1.93 2.77 -0.09
N SER A 83 -0.83 3.39 0.35
CA SER A 83 -0.05 2.90 1.49
C SER A 83 -0.84 2.96 2.79
N LEU A 84 -1.41 4.11 3.11
CA LEU A 84 -2.15 4.32 4.36
C LEU A 84 -3.37 3.40 4.45
N CYS A 85 -4.10 3.22 3.35
CA CYS A 85 -5.25 2.30 3.34
C CYS A 85 -4.83 0.85 3.49
N ARG A 86 -3.73 0.43 2.84
CA ARG A 86 -3.15 -0.91 2.99
C ARG A 86 -2.70 -1.17 4.43
N ASP A 87 -2.11 -0.19 5.09
CA ASP A 87 -1.66 -0.31 6.48
C ASP A 87 -2.85 -0.47 7.43
N GLU A 88 -3.91 0.31 7.25
CA GLU A 88 -5.13 0.19 8.05
C GLU A 88 -5.89 -1.13 7.81
N LEU A 89 -5.92 -1.62 6.56
CA LEU A 89 -6.48 -2.93 6.24
C LEU A 89 -5.70 -4.06 6.91
N ASN A 90 -4.37 -4.05 6.77
CA ASN A 90 -3.50 -5.04 7.40
C ASN A 90 -3.59 -4.97 8.92
N TRP A 91 -3.72 -3.78 9.49
CA TRP A 91 -3.91 -3.62 10.92
C TRP A 91 -5.23 -4.25 11.37
N LEU A 92 -6.34 -3.95 10.67
CA LEU A 92 -7.67 -4.44 11.01
C LEU A 92 -7.73 -5.98 10.95
N VAL A 93 -7.33 -6.59 9.83
CA VAL A 93 -7.40 -8.05 9.64
C VAL A 93 -6.65 -8.78 10.76
N ARG A 94 -5.44 -8.34 11.08
CA ARG A 94 -4.64 -8.97 12.13
C ARG A 94 -5.27 -8.83 13.51
N HIS A 95 -5.76 -7.64 13.86
CA HIS A 95 -6.29 -7.43 15.20
C HIS A 95 -7.70 -7.99 15.38
N ALA A 96 -8.50 -8.06 14.32
CA ALA A 96 -9.83 -8.69 14.34
C ALA A 96 -9.75 -10.17 14.73
N GLU A 97 -8.72 -10.89 14.27
CA GLU A 97 -8.52 -12.31 14.59
C GLU A 97 -7.91 -12.53 15.98
N HIS A 98 -7.03 -11.63 16.42
CA HIS A 98 -6.22 -11.84 17.63
C HIS A 98 -6.75 -11.15 18.88
N VAL A 99 -7.58 -10.11 18.74
CA VAL A 99 -8.21 -9.40 19.87
C VAL A 99 -9.58 -10.00 20.15
N THR A 100 -9.59 -11.13 20.87
CA THR A 100 -10.82 -11.90 21.16
C THR A 100 -11.56 -11.44 22.41
N LYS A 101 -10.91 -10.67 23.29
CA LYS A 101 -11.46 -10.19 24.56
C LYS A 101 -11.29 -8.69 24.67
N THR A 102 -12.26 -7.93 24.17
CA THR A 102 -12.31 -6.48 24.27
C THR A 102 -13.71 -6.02 24.67
N LYS A 103 -13.80 -4.84 25.31
CA LYS A 103 -15.07 -4.17 25.61
C LYS A 103 -15.65 -3.43 24.40
N THR A 104 -14.84 -3.22 23.36
CA THR A 104 -15.21 -2.48 22.14
C THR A 104 -14.98 -3.32 20.87
N PRO A 105 -15.66 -4.48 20.73
CA PRO A 105 -15.49 -5.36 19.56
C PRO A 105 -15.80 -4.63 18.24
N GLU A 106 -16.68 -3.63 18.26
CA GLU A 106 -17.03 -2.79 17.11
C GLU A 106 -15.85 -2.00 16.52
N ASP A 107 -14.77 -1.77 17.27
CA ASP A 107 -13.58 -1.08 16.78
C ASP A 107 -12.70 -1.95 15.86
N TYR A 108 -12.87 -3.27 15.98
CA TYR A 108 -12.15 -4.30 15.24
C TYR A 108 -13.00 -4.91 14.11
N ALA A 109 -14.14 -4.30 13.82
CA ALA A 109 -14.98 -4.61 12.67
C ALA A 109 -15.18 -3.35 11.81
N ASP A 110 -15.42 -3.51 10.51
CA ASP A 110 -15.74 -2.39 9.62
C ASP A 110 -16.70 -2.83 8.53
N SER A 111 -17.97 -2.46 8.67
CA SER A 111 -19.02 -2.77 7.69
C SER A 111 -18.85 -2.05 6.35
N HIS A 112 -17.97 -1.05 6.28
CA HIS A 112 -17.71 -0.26 5.09
C HIS A 112 -16.33 -0.55 4.50
N ILE A 113 -15.69 -1.66 4.90
CA ILE A 113 -14.35 -2.00 4.41
C ILE A 113 -14.33 -2.23 2.90
N ALA A 114 -15.43 -2.75 2.34
CA ALA A 114 -15.60 -2.94 0.90
C ALA A 114 -15.55 -1.60 0.13
N GLU A 115 -16.09 -0.53 0.70
CA GLU A 115 -16.03 0.82 0.12
C GLU A 115 -14.57 1.31 0.04
N LEU A 116 -13.79 1.11 1.11
CA LEU A 116 -12.38 1.48 1.12
C LEU A 116 -11.58 0.68 0.06
N LEU A 117 -11.82 -0.63 -0.01
CA LEU A 117 -11.20 -1.52 -1.01
C LEU A 117 -11.58 -1.14 -2.45
N PHE A 118 -12.82 -0.73 -2.67
CA PHE A 118 -13.28 -0.24 -3.97
C PHE A 118 -12.46 0.99 -4.41
N PHE A 119 -12.34 2.01 -3.56
CA PHE A 119 -11.57 3.21 -3.93
C PHE A 119 -10.06 2.94 -4.07
N LEU A 120 -9.49 2.02 -3.29
CA LEU A 120 -8.12 1.53 -3.51
C LEU A 120 -7.94 0.99 -4.94
N GLU A 121 -8.88 0.18 -5.44
CA GLU A 121 -8.81 -0.40 -6.78
C GLU A 121 -9.08 0.64 -7.88
N GLN A 122 -9.96 1.61 -7.62
CA GLN A 122 -10.18 2.74 -8.52
C GLN A 122 -8.90 3.57 -8.70
N LEU A 123 -8.21 3.92 -7.62
CA LEU A 123 -6.92 4.62 -7.68
C LEU A 123 -5.85 3.82 -8.44
N ARG A 124 -5.76 2.50 -8.20
CA ARG A 124 -4.86 1.61 -8.95
C ARG A 124 -5.19 1.62 -10.45
N THR A 125 -6.48 1.55 -10.78
CA THR A 125 -6.97 1.60 -12.16
C THR A 125 -6.61 2.92 -12.84
N LEU A 126 -6.76 4.06 -12.16
CA LEU A 126 -6.37 5.37 -12.69
C LEU A 126 -4.87 5.44 -13.00
N VAL A 127 -4.02 4.96 -12.08
CA VAL A 127 -2.56 4.91 -12.29
C VAL A 127 -2.20 4.05 -13.51
N HIS A 128 -2.83 2.87 -13.64
CA HIS A 128 -2.59 2.00 -14.79
C HIS A 128 -3.08 2.60 -16.11
N ARG A 129 -4.29 3.17 -16.11
CA ARG A 129 -4.93 3.75 -17.30
C ARG A 129 -4.19 4.99 -17.81
N HIS A 130 -3.69 5.82 -16.91
CA HIS A 130 -3.03 7.09 -17.23
C HIS A 130 -1.53 7.07 -16.95
N SER A 131 -0.90 5.88 -16.99
CA SER A 131 0.54 5.71 -16.75
C SER A 131 1.40 6.59 -17.67
N ALA A 132 0.98 6.79 -18.91
CA ALA A 132 1.65 7.68 -19.86
C ALA A 132 1.68 9.16 -19.41
N VAL A 133 0.65 9.63 -18.68
CA VAL A 133 0.60 10.98 -18.10
C VAL A 133 1.66 11.11 -17.01
N ILE A 134 1.71 10.13 -16.10
CA ILE A 134 2.68 10.07 -15.01
C ILE A 134 4.11 10.02 -15.56
N GLN A 135 4.37 9.10 -16.49
CA GLN A 135 5.67 8.95 -17.14
C GLN A 135 6.09 10.22 -17.86
N ARG A 136 5.21 10.82 -18.66
CA ARG A 136 5.51 12.06 -19.40
C ARG A 136 5.92 13.18 -18.45
N TYR A 137 5.16 13.37 -17.38
CA TYR A 137 5.46 14.37 -16.37
C TYR A 137 6.84 14.14 -15.75
N HIS A 138 7.11 12.94 -15.23
CA HIS A 138 8.37 12.65 -14.53
C HIS A 138 9.58 12.57 -15.45
N VAL A 139 9.45 12.08 -16.69
CA VAL A 139 10.54 12.13 -17.68
C VAL A 139 10.95 13.57 -17.97
N GLN A 140 9.98 14.48 -18.15
CA GLN A 140 10.27 15.89 -18.36
C GLN A 140 10.89 16.52 -17.11
N TYR A 141 10.37 16.21 -15.92
CA TYR A 141 10.90 16.70 -14.65
C TYR A 141 12.36 16.29 -14.46
N LEU A 142 12.66 15.01 -14.66
CA LEU A 142 13.99 14.43 -14.55
C LEU A 142 14.97 15.05 -15.55
N ALA A 143 14.59 15.13 -16.82
CA ALA A 143 15.48 15.59 -17.89
C ALA A 143 15.73 17.11 -17.90
N ARG A 144 14.78 17.91 -17.40
CA ARG A 144 14.81 19.37 -17.55
C ARG A 144 15.02 20.12 -16.25
N PHE A 145 14.64 19.54 -15.12
CA PHE A 145 14.82 20.16 -13.82
C PHE A 145 15.88 19.42 -13.00
N ASP A 146 15.65 18.15 -12.67
CA ASP A 146 16.56 17.41 -11.78
C ASP A 146 17.96 17.29 -12.36
N ALA A 147 18.09 17.00 -13.66
CA ALA A 147 19.39 16.92 -14.32
C ALA A 147 20.20 18.22 -14.23
N LEU A 148 19.55 19.38 -14.39
CA LEU A 148 20.21 20.69 -14.32
C LEU A 148 20.61 21.02 -12.89
N LEU A 149 19.70 20.83 -11.94
CA LEU A 149 19.97 21.09 -10.53
C LEU A 149 21.08 20.16 -10.00
N LEU A 150 21.04 18.88 -10.37
CA LEU A 150 22.07 17.92 -9.99
C LEU A 150 23.43 18.30 -10.60
N SER A 151 23.47 18.70 -11.87
CA SER A 151 24.70 19.17 -12.52
C SER A 151 25.30 20.38 -11.80
N ASP A 152 24.48 21.36 -11.42
CA ASP A 152 24.93 22.54 -10.69
C ASP A 152 25.49 22.16 -9.31
N ILE A 153 24.80 21.29 -8.57
CA ILE A 153 25.29 20.79 -7.27
C ILE A 153 26.65 20.10 -7.42
N ILE A 154 26.81 19.23 -8.42
CA ILE A 154 28.06 18.49 -8.67
C ILE A 154 29.21 19.45 -9.01
N GLN A 155 28.98 20.45 -9.85
CA GLN A 155 30.00 21.43 -10.25
C GLN A 155 30.48 22.29 -9.08
N ASN A 156 29.63 22.47 -8.06
CA ASN A 156 29.95 23.24 -6.87
C ASN A 156 30.63 22.40 -5.75
N LEU A 157 30.87 21.11 -5.97
CA LEU A 157 31.63 20.28 -5.02
C LEU A 157 33.11 20.64 -5.04
N THR A 158 33.67 20.96 -3.89
CA THR A 158 35.08 21.35 -3.75
C THR A 158 36.03 20.15 -3.77
N VAL A 159 35.59 18.99 -3.30
CA VAL A 159 36.35 17.73 -3.29
C VAL A 159 35.40 16.59 -3.58
N CYS A 160 35.70 15.81 -4.62
CA CYS A 160 35.00 14.59 -4.96
C CYS A 160 36.01 13.57 -5.47
N PRO A 161 36.10 12.36 -4.87
CA PRO A 161 36.94 11.31 -5.42
C PRO A 161 36.41 10.84 -6.78
N GLU A 162 37.29 10.19 -7.55
CA GLU A 162 37.05 9.87 -8.96
C GLU A 162 35.85 8.94 -9.15
N GLU A 163 35.73 7.90 -8.32
CA GLU A 163 34.66 6.90 -8.42
C GLU A 163 33.27 7.52 -8.26
N GLU A 164 33.10 8.38 -7.25
CA GLU A 164 31.84 9.10 -7.02
C GLU A 164 31.56 10.10 -8.14
N SER A 165 32.59 10.76 -8.67
CA SER A 165 32.46 11.71 -9.78
C SER A 165 31.95 11.04 -11.06
N ILE A 166 32.46 9.84 -11.36
CA ILE A 166 32.00 9.01 -12.49
C ILE A 166 30.52 8.68 -12.31
N ILE A 167 30.11 8.21 -11.13
CA ILE A 167 28.72 7.85 -10.84
C ILE A 167 27.80 9.07 -10.97
N MET A 168 28.17 10.20 -10.38
CA MET A 168 27.36 11.43 -10.41
C MET A 168 27.20 11.98 -11.83
N SER A 169 28.28 12.00 -12.62
CA SER A 169 28.24 12.39 -14.03
C SER A 169 27.37 11.44 -14.85
N SER A 170 27.40 10.14 -14.55
CA SER A 170 26.54 9.14 -15.20
C SER A 170 25.05 9.39 -14.92
N PHE A 171 24.69 9.83 -13.72
CA PHE A 171 23.31 10.22 -13.39
C PHE A 171 22.86 11.42 -14.22
N VAL A 172 23.65 12.50 -14.25
CA VAL A 172 23.31 13.70 -15.05
C VAL A 172 23.15 13.33 -16.52
N SER A 173 24.07 12.55 -17.08
CA SER A 173 24.00 12.08 -18.46
C SER A 173 22.74 11.26 -18.73
N THR A 174 22.45 10.29 -17.86
CA THR A 174 21.26 9.43 -17.97
C THR A 174 19.98 10.25 -17.94
N LEU A 175 19.82 11.12 -16.92
CA LEU A 175 18.63 11.95 -16.76
C LEU A 175 18.44 12.90 -17.94
N SER A 176 19.50 13.57 -18.38
CA SER A 176 19.45 14.52 -19.51
C SER A 176 19.07 13.86 -20.83
N SER A 177 19.40 12.56 -20.99
CA SER A 177 19.11 11.79 -22.20
C SER A 177 17.67 11.27 -22.30
N LEU A 178 16.88 11.36 -21.23
CA LEU A 178 15.52 10.82 -21.20
C LEU A 178 14.61 11.54 -22.21
N THR A 179 13.90 10.76 -23.03
CA THR A 179 12.93 11.29 -24.00
C THR A 179 11.61 10.52 -23.95
N LEU A 180 10.52 11.18 -24.35
CA LEU A 180 9.17 10.61 -24.31
C LEU A 180 8.97 9.37 -25.21
N LYS A 181 9.86 9.15 -26.19
CA LYS A 181 9.80 7.98 -27.10
C LYS A 181 10.06 6.66 -26.38
N GLN A 182 10.63 6.68 -25.17
CA GLN A 182 10.96 5.49 -24.39
C GLN A 182 9.84 5.03 -23.43
N GLY A 183 8.76 5.81 -23.24
CA GLY A 183 7.67 5.49 -22.31
C GLY A 183 6.54 4.59 -22.86
N THR A 184 6.51 4.33 -24.18
CA THR A 184 5.38 3.61 -24.82
C THR A 184 5.52 2.08 -24.80
N GLN A 185 6.58 1.52 -24.20
CA GLN A 185 6.62 0.08 -23.97
C GLN A 185 5.67 -0.28 -22.81
N VAL A 186 4.45 -0.63 -23.18
CA VAL A 186 3.52 -1.37 -22.32
C VAL A 186 4.29 -2.58 -21.77
N PRO A 187 4.45 -2.74 -20.45
CA PRO A 187 5.10 -3.93 -19.92
C PRO A 187 4.29 -5.16 -20.37
N PRO A 188 4.95 -6.26 -20.76
CA PRO A 188 4.24 -7.47 -21.16
C PRO A 188 3.26 -7.87 -20.05
N ARG A 189 2.01 -8.13 -20.43
CA ARG A 189 1.02 -8.71 -19.51
C ARG A 189 1.68 -9.92 -18.84
N LEU A 190 1.70 -9.94 -17.51
CA LEU A 190 2.11 -11.12 -16.75
C LEU A 190 1.38 -12.34 -17.34
N PRO A 191 2.08 -13.44 -17.67
CA PRO A 191 1.43 -14.62 -18.19
C PRO A 191 0.36 -15.07 -17.20
N ALA A 192 -0.83 -15.40 -17.72
CA ALA A 192 -1.89 -15.99 -16.91
C ALA A 192 -1.32 -17.23 -16.20
N VAL A 193 -1.54 -17.31 -14.88
CA VAL A 193 -1.14 -18.48 -14.09
C VAL A 193 -1.81 -19.72 -14.70
N PRO A 194 -1.05 -20.71 -15.21
CA PRO A 194 -1.62 -21.95 -15.70
C PRO A 194 -2.18 -22.70 -14.48
N GLY A 195 -3.51 -22.83 -14.38
CA GLY A 195 -4.11 -23.65 -13.31
C GLY A 195 -5.47 -23.21 -12.80
N ALA A 196 -5.97 -22.02 -13.14
CA ALA A 196 -7.33 -21.60 -12.75
C ALA A 196 -8.41 -22.06 -13.74
N ALA A 197 -8.35 -23.33 -14.18
CA ALA A 197 -9.47 -23.99 -14.82
C ALA A 197 -10.22 -24.78 -13.75
N GLY A 198 -11.15 -24.12 -13.05
CA GLY A 198 -12.17 -24.84 -12.29
C GLY A 198 -12.98 -25.73 -13.24
N PRO A 199 -13.51 -26.87 -12.77
CA PRO A 199 -14.22 -27.80 -13.63
C PRO A 199 -15.45 -27.12 -14.25
N PRO A 200 -15.81 -27.46 -15.50
CA PRO A 200 -16.98 -26.90 -16.13
C PRO A 200 -18.22 -27.33 -15.32
N VAL A 201 -19.01 -26.34 -14.90
CA VAL A 201 -20.34 -26.56 -14.34
C VAL A 201 -21.18 -27.21 -15.44
N GLY A 202 -21.38 -28.52 -15.33
CA GLY A 202 -22.21 -29.28 -16.25
C GLY A 202 -23.63 -28.72 -16.24
N CYS A 203 -24.10 -28.25 -17.39
CA CYS A 203 -25.49 -27.94 -17.62
C CYS A 203 -26.34 -29.17 -17.28
N ALA A 204 -27.20 -29.03 -16.28
CA ALA A 204 -28.20 -30.02 -15.93
C ALA A 204 -29.15 -30.25 -17.12
N GLY A 205 -29.14 -31.47 -17.66
CA GLY A 205 -30.13 -31.93 -18.63
C GLY A 205 -31.53 -32.02 -18.01
N PRO A 206 -32.59 -32.00 -18.84
CA PRO A 206 -33.97 -31.95 -18.35
C PRO A 206 -34.40 -33.28 -17.70
N ARG A 207 -35.10 -33.16 -16.55
CA ARG A 207 -35.68 -34.27 -15.78
C ARG A 207 -36.64 -35.12 -16.62
N PRO A 208 -36.65 -36.46 -16.49
CA PRO A 208 -37.64 -37.31 -17.14
C PRO A 208 -39.02 -37.16 -16.47
N GLN A 209 -40.06 -37.12 -17.29
CA GLN A 209 -41.46 -37.06 -16.87
C GLN A 209 -41.91 -38.40 -16.28
N LEU A 210 -42.57 -38.36 -15.12
CA LEU A 210 -43.31 -39.49 -14.55
C LEU A 210 -44.55 -39.75 -15.40
N GLN A 211 -44.70 -40.96 -15.92
CA GLN A 211 -45.98 -41.48 -16.40
C GLN A 211 -46.80 -42.02 -15.22
N PRO A 212 -48.13 -41.84 -15.20
CA PRO A 212 -48.99 -42.38 -14.15
C PRO A 212 -49.28 -43.86 -14.40
N ARG A 213 -49.14 -44.69 -13.37
CA ARG A 213 -49.68 -46.06 -13.38
C ARG A 213 -51.16 -46.03 -13.02
N THR A 214 -51.98 -46.58 -13.91
CA THR A 214 -53.30 -47.17 -13.62
C THR A 214 -53.16 -48.36 -12.69
#